data_AF-A0A0D2BSA7-F1
#
_entry.id   AF-A0A0D2BSA7-F1
#
_cell.length_a   1.000
_cell.length_b   1.000
_cell.length_c   1.000
_cell.angle_alpha   90.00
_cell.angle_beta   90.00
_cell.angle_gamma   90.00
#
_symmetry.space_group_name_H-M   'P 1'
#
loop_
_entity.id
_entity.type
_entity.pdbx_description
1 polymer ?
#
loop_
_entity_poly.entity_id
_entity_poly.type
_entity_poly.pdbx_seq_one_letter_code
_entity_poly.pdbx_strand_id
1 'polypeptide(L)'
;MARRRLAPEQPMPWTDRQALHHFVRLPVETGMIQYLAQQVPAEAQCVGLQQSRPGETLPPPALDRFIHSLYRAAVVGVGTLMASLVYLARIRKALQHTAEGGPLSPHGIFLGSLILAAKVLNDCSPGNQCWAQYSSMREEDSEVFGFRLLDVNRIERDLLVLLDFDVLITEVDLFHHFEPFLLPIRTKMEAALGAIQVTSGLKRKRIEIEVEDKRKTPKRRTKAKVKSVSHA
;
A
#
# COMPACT_ATOMS: atom_id res chain seq x y z
N MET A 1 15.02 27.16 -13.35
CA MET A 1 14.10 26.30 -12.56
C MET A 1 14.76 25.99 -11.23
N ALA A 2 14.33 26.66 -10.15
CA ALA A 2 14.98 26.56 -8.85
C ALA A 2 14.70 25.20 -8.20
N ARG A 3 15.76 24.40 -7.94
CA ARG A 3 15.67 23.23 -7.08
C ARG A 3 15.19 23.68 -5.70
N ARG A 4 13.99 23.26 -5.29
CA ARG A 4 13.51 23.39 -3.91
C ARG A 4 14.59 22.79 -3.01
N ARG A 5 15.22 23.61 -2.16
CA ARG A 5 16.01 23.08 -1.04
C ARG A 5 15.01 22.44 -0.09
N LEU A 6 14.96 21.11 -0.11
CA LEU A 6 14.27 20.34 0.91
C LEU A 6 14.89 20.70 2.27
N ALA A 7 14.06 21.01 3.25
CA ALA A 7 14.48 21.13 4.64
C ALA A 7 15.21 19.84 5.06
N PRO A 8 16.14 19.90 6.04
CA PRO A 8 16.76 18.68 6.56
C PRO A 8 15.65 17.77 7.11
N GLU A 9 15.43 16.62 6.47
CA GLU A 9 14.48 15.63 6.94
C GLU A 9 14.85 15.25 8.37
N GLN A 10 13.92 15.42 9.29
CA GLN A 10 13.99 14.75 10.59
C GLN A 10 14.11 13.25 10.31
N PRO A 11 15.03 12.51 10.96
CA PRO A 11 15.14 11.09 10.74
C PRO A 11 13.81 10.43 11.12
N MET A 12 13.13 9.93 10.10
CA MET A 12 11.81 9.31 10.22
C MET A 12 11.88 8.11 11.19
N PRO A 13 10.85 7.86 12.01
CA PRO A 13 10.81 6.69 12.87
C PRO A 13 11.01 5.41 12.05
N TRP A 14 11.95 4.55 12.47
CA TRP A 14 12.24 3.28 11.76
C TRP A 14 10.99 2.38 11.59
N THR A 15 9.97 2.58 12.42
CA THR A 15 8.67 1.91 12.35
C THR A 15 7.90 2.23 11.07
N ASP A 16 8.05 3.43 10.49
CA ASP A 16 7.30 3.84 9.29
C ASP A 16 7.71 3.03 8.07
N ARG A 17 9.02 2.94 7.80
CA ARG A 17 9.55 2.16 6.67
C ARG A 17 9.27 0.67 6.80
N GLN A 18 9.31 0.15 8.03
CA GLN A 18 8.95 -1.24 8.31
C GLN A 18 7.46 -1.51 8.11
N ALA A 19 6.59 -0.60 8.56
CA ALA A 19 5.16 -0.69 8.34
C ALA A 19 4.82 -0.65 6.85
N LEU A 20 5.44 0.25 6.08
CA LEU A 20 5.29 0.32 4.63
C LEU A 20 5.74 -0.98 3.94
N HIS A 21 6.91 -1.48 4.32
CA HIS A 21 7.45 -2.74 3.82
C HIS A 21 6.54 -3.94 4.14
N HIS A 22 5.91 -3.96 5.31
CA HIS A 22 4.92 -4.97 5.66
C HIS A 22 3.64 -4.81 4.84
N PHE A 23 3.11 -3.59 4.74
CA PHE A 23 1.87 -3.27 4.04
C PHE A 23 1.86 -3.74 2.58
N VAL A 24 2.93 -3.46 1.82
CA VAL A 24 2.98 -3.79 0.38
C VAL A 24 3.01 -5.30 0.10
N ARG A 25 3.23 -6.15 1.11
CA ARG A 25 3.20 -7.62 1.01
C ARG A 25 1.88 -8.24 1.47
N LEU A 26 0.97 -7.44 2.02
CA LEU A 26 -0.35 -7.92 2.40
C LEU A 26 -1.15 -8.28 1.13
N PRO A 27 -2.17 -9.14 1.25
CA PRO A 27 -3.14 -9.31 0.17
C PRO A 27 -3.96 -8.04 -0.03
N VAL A 28 -4.49 -7.84 -1.25
CA VAL A 28 -5.44 -6.75 -1.53
C VAL A 28 -6.73 -7.02 -0.76
N GLU A 29 -7.10 -6.10 0.13
CA GLU A 29 -8.35 -6.17 0.91
C GLU A 29 -9.47 -5.36 0.24
N THR A 30 -10.73 -5.75 0.46
CA THR A 30 -11.90 -5.03 -0.07
C THR A 30 -11.94 -3.56 0.36
N GLY A 31 -11.52 -3.26 1.60
CA GLY A 31 -11.45 -1.88 2.10
C GLY A 31 -10.49 -1.00 1.30
N MET A 32 -9.40 -1.57 0.76
CA MET A 32 -8.46 -0.84 -0.10
C MET A 32 -9.11 -0.43 -1.42
N ILE A 33 -9.89 -1.35 -2.02
CA ILE A 33 -10.61 -1.13 -3.28
C ILE A 33 -11.67 -0.05 -3.11
N GLN A 34 -12.45 -0.13 -2.04
CA GLN A 34 -13.47 0.88 -1.71
C GLN A 34 -12.82 2.25 -1.47
N TYR A 35 -11.71 2.29 -0.74
CA TYR A 35 -10.96 3.52 -0.52
C TYR A 35 -10.45 4.12 -1.83
N LEU A 36 -9.86 3.32 -2.72
CA LEU A 36 -9.44 3.76 -4.06
C LEU A 36 -10.60 4.34 -4.86
N ALA A 37 -11.75 3.67 -4.89
CA ALA A 37 -12.94 4.14 -5.58
C ALA A 37 -13.39 5.53 -5.06
N GLN A 38 -13.37 5.72 -3.75
CA GLN A 38 -13.71 7.01 -3.12
C GLN A 38 -12.68 8.11 -3.41
N GLN A 39 -11.43 7.76 -3.70
CA GLN A 39 -10.39 8.73 -4.03
C GLN A 39 -10.40 9.16 -5.51
N VAL A 40 -11.19 8.52 -6.37
CA VAL A 40 -11.33 8.98 -7.76
C VAL A 40 -12.14 10.29 -7.78
N PRO A 41 -11.64 11.36 -8.44
CA PRO A 41 -12.35 12.64 -8.52
C PRO A 41 -13.76 12.49 -9.11
N ALA A 42 -14.77 13.02 -8.41
CA ALA A 42 -16.16 13.00 -8.86
C ALA A 42 -16.44 14.01 -9.97
N GLU A 43 -15.59 15.04 -10.07
CA GLU A 43 -15.62 16.12 -11.08
C GLU A 43 -15.17 15.64 -12.47
N ALA A 44 -14.88 14.35 -12.61
CA ALA A 44 -14.57 13.69 -13.86
C ALA A 44 -15.81 13.60 -14.76
N GLN A 45 -16.10 14.66 -15.52
CA GLN A 45 -17.17 14.68 -16.51
C GLN A 45 -16.67 14.20 -17.87
N CYS A 46 -17.14 13.03 -18.31
CA CYS A 46 -16.77 12.46 -19.60
C CYS A 46 -17.34 13.28 -20.77
N VAL A 47 -16.66 14.33 -21.23
CA VAL A 47 -16.96 14.99 -22.51
C VAL A 47 -16.11 14.35 -23.60
N GLY A 48 -16.50 13.15 -24.07
CA GLY A 48 -15.98 12.59 -25.33
C GLY A 48 -15.20 11.27 -25.28
N LEU A 49 -15.09 10.57 -24.14
CA LEU A 49 -14.58 9.18 -24.08
C LEU A 49 -15.69 8.12 -24.12
N GLN A 50 -16.91 8.49 -23.74
CA GLN A 50 -18.11 7.78 -24.19
C GLN A 50 -18.34 8.14 -25.65
N GLN A 51 -17.56 7.53 -26.55
CA GLN A 51 -18.18 7.13 -27.81
C GLN A 51 -19.19 6.05 -27.42
N SER A 52 -20.37 6.48 -27.00
CA SER A 52 -21.54 5.63 -26.95
C SER A 52 -21.55 4.91 -28.30
N ARG A 53 -21.34 3.59 -28.30
CA ARG A 53 -21.72 2.86 -29.50
C ARG A 53 -23.20 3.21 -29.72
N PRO A 54 -23.65 3.42 -30.97
CA PRO A 54 -25.07 3.61 -31.23
C PRO A 54 -25.82 2.37 -30.68
N GLY A 55 -26.47 2.50 -29.52
CA GLY A 55 -27.16 1.40 -28.82
C GLY A 55 -26.78 1.13 -27.35
N GLU A 56 -25.67 1.69 -26.82
CA GLU A 56 -25.25 1.44 -25.42
C GLU A 56 -25.89 2.45 -24.46
N THR A 57 -27.08 2.13 -23.94
CA THR A 57 -27.81 2.92 -22.92
C THR A 57 -27.57 2.44 -21.48
N LEU A 58 -26.72 1.41 -21.28
CA LEU A 58 -26.49 0.85 -19.96
C LEU A 58 -25.45 1.69 -19.18
N PRO A 59 -25.70 1.94 -17.89
CA PRO A 59 -24.75 2.66 -17.05
C PRO A 59 -23.44 1.87 -16.91
N PRO A 60 -22.29 2.56 -16.79
CA PRO A 60 -21.04 1.87 -16.50
C PRO A 60 -21.14 1.11 -15.16
N PRO A 61 -20.34 0.04 -15.00
CA PRO A 61 -20.32 -0.73 -13.76
C PRO A 61 -19.92 0.14 -12.56
N ALA A 62 -20.18 -0.36 -11.36
CA ALA A 62 -19.69 0.29 -10.15
C ALA A 62 -18.16 0.34 -10.16
N LEU A 63 -17.59 1.49 -9.79
CA LEU A 63 -16.15 1.74 -9.90
C LEU A 63 -15.32 0.77 -9.05
N ASP A 64 -15.79 0.42 -7.86
CA ASP A 64 -15.15 -0.56 -6.97
C ASP A 64 -15.13 -1.97 -7.60
N ARG A 65 -16.21 -2.37 -8.29
CA ARG A 65 -16.25 -3.61 -9.08
C ARG A 65 -15.26 -3.58 -10.25
N PHE A 66 -15.19 -2.46 -10.97
CA PHE A 66 -14.22 -2.29 -12.04
C PHE A 66 -12.78 -2.39 -11.52
N ILE A 67 -12.46 -1.69 -10.42
CA ILE A 67 -11.15 -1.78 -9.76
C ILE A 67 -10.86 -3.23 -9.37
N HIS A 68 -11.85 -3.91 -8.78
CA HIS A 68 -11.70 -5.30 -8.34
C HIS A 68 -11.36 -6.24 -9.51
N SER A 69 -12.10 -6.13 -10.62
CA SER A 69 -11.86 -6.92 -11.83
C SER A 69 -10.48 -6.62 -12.42
N LEU A 70 -10.13 -5.34 -12.52
CA LEU A 70 -8.90 -4.87 -13.15
C LEU A 70 -7.66 -5.34 -12.40
N TYR A 71 -7.59 -5.20 -11.07
CA TYR A 71 -6.39 -5.63 -10.33
C TYR A 71 -6.20 -7.15 -10.39
N ARG A 72 -7.30 -7.92 -10.42
CA ARG A 72 -7.26 -9.38 -10.56
C ARG A 72 -6.74 -9.78 -11.93
N ALA A 73 -7.26 -9.17 -12.99
CA ALA A 73 -6.84 -9.44 -14.36
C ALA A 73 -5.37 -9.06 -14.62
N ALA A 74 -4.93 -7.91 -14.08
CA ALA A 74 -3.56 -7.41 -14.23
C ALA A 74 -2.53 -8.06 -13.28
N VAL A 75 -2.99 -8.85 -12.30
CA VAL A 75 -2.15 -9.54 -11.29
C VAL A 75 -1.21 -8.56 -10.57
N VAL A 76 -1.69 -7.36 -10.27
CA VAL A 76 -0.89 -6.32 -9.60
C VAL A 76 -0.88 -6.51 -8.08
N GLY A 77 0.26 -6.31 -7.44
CA GLY A 77 0.40 -6.35 -5.98
C GLY A 77 -0.11 -5.08 -5.29
N VAL A 78 -0.29 -5.16 -3.96
CA VAL A 78 -0.77 -4.03 -3.13
C VAL A 78 0.06 -2.77 -3.34
N GLY A 79 1.39 -2.87 -3.38
CA GLY A 79 2.25 -1.71 -3.59
C GLY A 79 1.94 -0.93 -4.87
N THR A 80 1.80 -1.64 -6.01
CA THR A 80 1.46 -1.00 -7.29
C THR A 80 0.02 -0.48 -7.31
N LEU A 81 -0.93 -1.29 -6.84
CA LEU A 81 -2.34 -0.90 -6.80
C LEU A 81 -2.55 0.35 -5.95
N MET A 82 -2.01 0.37 -4.74
CA MET A 82 -2.21 1.47 -3.80
C MET A 82 -1.42 2.71 -4.20
N ALA A 83 -0.27 2.57 -4.87
CA ALA A 83 0.48 3.71 -5.39
C ALA A 83 -0.31 4.56 -6.40
N SER A 84 -1.37 4.02 -7.00
CA SER A 84 -2.29 4.82 -7.83
C SER A 84 -2.94 5.96 -7.05
N LEU A 85 -3.05 5.88 -5.71
CA LEU A 85 -3.55 6.96 -4.84
C LEU A 85 -2.79 8.27 -5.03
N VAL A 86 -1.47 8.19 -5.23
CA VAL A 86 -0.61 9.35 -5.44
C VAL A 86 -1.07 10.11 -6.69
N TYR A 87 -1.30 9.39 -7.79
CA TYR A 87 -1.79 9.99 -9.03
C TYR A 87 -3.23 10.49 -8.90
N LEU A 88 -4.13 9.72 -8.26
CA LEU A 88 -5.50 10.17 -8.03
C LEU A 88 -5.55 11.51 -7.28
N ALA A 89 -4.70 11.69 -6.27
CA ALA A 89 -4.60 12.95 -5.53
C ALA A 89 -4.03 14.10 -6.39
N ARG A 90 -2.97 13.83 -7.17
CA ARG A 90 -2.38 14.83 -8.09
C ARG A 90 -3.38 15.25 -9.17
N ILE A 91 -4.10 14.29 -9.76
CA ILE A 91 -5.15 14.52 -10.76
C ILE A 91 -6.28 15.36 -10.16
N ARG A 92 -6.77 15.03 -8.96
CA ARG A 92 -7.81 15.82 -8.28
C ARG A 92 -7.40 17.28 -8.16
N LYS A 93 -6.16 17.54 -7.75
CA LYS A 93 -5.62 18.90 -7.65
C LYS A 93 -5.50 19.58 -9.02
N ALA A 94 -5.07 18.87 -10.05
CA ALA A 94 -4.97 19.42 -11.41
C ALA A 94 -6.35 19.78 -11.99
N LEU A 95 -7.37 18.96 -11.73
CA LEU A 95 -8.74 19.21 -12.18
C LEU A 95 -9.37 20.45 -11.52
N GLN A 96 -9.04 20.76 -10.27
CA GLN A 96 -9.52 21.98 -9.60
C GLN A 96 -9.10 23.28 -10.31
N HIS A 97 -8.01 23.24 -11.06
CA HIS A 97 -7.49 24.39 -11.81
C HIS A 97 -7.95 24.40 -13.28
N THR A 98 -8.67 23.37 -13.73
CA THR A 98 -9.16 23.26 -15.10
C THR A 98 -10.62 23.71 -15.13
N ALA A 99 -10.92 24.81 -15.84
CA ALA A 99 -12.25 25.41 -15.88
C ALA A 99 -13.31 24.58 -16.64
N GLU A 100 -12.88 23.58 -17.41
CA GLU A 100 -13.72 22.65 -18.14
C GLU A 100 -13.59 21.25 -17.52
N GLY A 101 -14.71 20.58 -17.23
CA GLY A 101 -14.72 19.23 -16.67
C GLY A 101 -13.78 18.30 -17.44
N GLY A 102 -12.92 17.56 -16.73
CA GLY A 102 -11.80 16.84 -17.34
C GLY A 102 -12.25 15.76 -18.33
N PRO A 103 -11.52 15.51 -19.43
CA PRO A 103 -11.96 14.66 -20.55
C PRO A 103 -12.07 13.16 -20.24
N LEU A 104 -11.73 12.74 -19.02
CA LEU A 104 -11.61 11.35 -18.61
C LEU A 104 -12.77 10.92 -17.71
N SER A 105 -13.29 9.71 -17.92
CA SER A 105 -14.26 9.10 -17.00
C SER A 105 -13.58 8.69 -15.69
N PRO A 106 -14.33 8.51 -14.57
CA PRO A 106 -13.77 7.97 -13.33
C PRO A 106 -13.01 6.65 -13.52
N HIS A 107 -13.56 5.76 -14.36
CA HIS A 107 -12.95 4.48 -14.72
C HIS A 107 -11.63 4.67 -15.50
N GLY A 108 -11.60 5.64 -16.42
CA GLY A 108 -10.40 5.99 -17.18
C GLY A 108 -9.31 6.63 -16.30
N ILE A 109 -9.71 7.53 -15.39
CA ILE A 109 -8.79 8.12 -14.41
C ILE A 109 -8.15 7.05 -13.55
N PHE A 110 -8.94 6.11 -13.03
CA PHE A 110 -8.40 4.99 -12.25
C PHE A 110 -7.46 4.11 -13.09
N LEU A 111 -7.92 3.67 -14.27
CA LEU A 111 -7.13 2.83 -15.17
C LEU A 111 -5.78 3.48 -15.50
N GLY A 112 -5.79 4.74 -15.90
CA GLY A 112 -4.58 5.48 -16.23
C GLY A 112 -3.67 5.67 -15.02
N SER A 113 -4.22 5.96 -13.84
CA SER A 113 -3.44 6.04 -12.59
C SER A 113 -2.75 4.72 -12.25
N LEU A 114 -3.43 3.59 -12.47
CA LEU A 114 -2.84 2.26 -12.25
C LEU A 114 -1.78 1.93 -13.30
N ILE A 115 -1.99 2.29 -14.58
CA ILE A 115 -0.99 2.14 -15.64
C ILE A 115 0.29 2.90 -15.30
N LEU A 116 0.17 4.16 -14.89
CA LEU A 116 1.32 4.98 -14.49
C LEU A 116 2.04 4.37 -13.29
N ALA A 117 1.32 3.91 -12.27
CA ALA A 117 1.92 3.26 -11.11
C ALA A 117 2.67 1.99 -11.50
N ALA A 118 2.08 1.16 -12.37
CA ALA A 118 2.70 -0.07 -12.83
C ALA A 118 3.97 0.19 -13.64
N LYS A 119 3.96 1.18 -14.53
CA LYS A 119 5.12 1.56 -15.38
C LYS A 119 6.25 2.24 -14.59
N VAL A 120 5.92 2.97 -13.54
CA VAL A 120 6.93 3.68 -12.72
C VAL A 120 7.59 2.76 -11.69
N LEU A 121 6.84 1.81 -11.11
CA LEU A 121 7.33 1.03 -9.97
C LEU A 121 7.90 -0.35 -10.32
N ASN A 122 7.69 -0.85 -11.54
CA ASN A 122 8.10 -2.20 -11.93
C ASN A 122 9.07 -2.17 -13.11
N ASP A 123 10.18 -2.90 -13.00
CA ASP A 123 11.17 -3.06 -14.08
C ASP A 123 10.55 -3.66 -15.35
N CYS A 124 9.54 -4.51 -15.17
CA CYS A 124 8.72 -5.09 -16.23
C CYS A 124 7.25 -4.74 -15.96
N SER A 125 6.65 -3.94 -16.84
CA SER A 125 5.24 -3.57 -16.76
C SER A 125 4.46 -4.01 -18.01
N PRO A 126 3.16 -4.35 -17.91
CA PRO A 126 2.36 -4.66 -19.08
C PRO A 126 2.26 -3.47 -20.06
N GLY A 127 2.31 -3.76 -21.36
CA GLY A 127 2.04 -2.76 -22.39
C GLY A 127 0.55 -2.40 -22.47
N ASN A 128 0.24 -1.29 -23.16
CA ASN A 128 -1.15 -0.79 -23.24
C ASN A 128 -2.13 -1.75 -23.92
N GLN A 129 -1.64 -2.64 -24.78
CA GLN A 129 -2.46 -3.70 -25.37
C GLN A 129 -2.95 -4.70 -24.31
N CYS A 130 -2.11 -5.06 -23.35
CA CYS A 130 -2.51 -5.90 -22.22
C CYS A 130 -3.50 -5.16 -21.31
N TRP A 131 -3.26 -3.88 -21.02
CA TRP A 131 -4.17 -3.06 -20.21
C TRP A 131 -5.57 -2.92 -20.82
N ALA A 132 -5.67 -2.79 -22.15
CA ALA A 132 -6.96 -2.81 -22.84
C ALA A 132 -7.71 -4.13 -22.60
N GLN A 133 -7.00 -5.27 -22.67
CA GLN A 133 -7.57 -6.58 -22.38
C GLN A 133 -8.00 -6.70 -20.91
N TYR A 134 -7.15 -6.28 -19.96
CA TYR A 134 -7.45 -6.36 -18.52
C TYR A 134 -8.62 -5.46 -18.10
N SER A 135 -8.85 -4.36 -18.81
CA SER A 135 -9.98 -3.48 -18.54
C SER A 135 -11.33 -4.03 -19.01
N SER A 136 -11.33 -5.09 -19.82
CA SER A 136 -12.55 -5.69 -20.35
C SER A 136 -13.22 -6.53 -19.26
N MET A 137 -14.46 -6.20 -18.93
CA MET A 137 -15.29 -6.94 -17.99
C MET A 137 -16.64 -7.27 -18.62
N ARG A 138 -17.14 -8.45 -18.25
CA ARG A 138 -18.45 -8.94 -18.66
C ARG A 138 -19.27 -9.16 -17.40
N GLU A 139 -20.35 -8.40 -17.24
CA GLU A 139 -21.38 -8.76 -16.27
C GLU A 139 -22.38 -9.70 -16.96
N GLU A 140 -22.91 -10.66 -16.21
CA GLU A 140 -23.70 -11.80 -16.75
C GLU A 140 -24.90 -11.33 -17.60
N ASP A 141 -25.46 -10.16 -17.28
CA ASP A 141 -26.64 -9.56 -17.93
C ASP A 141 -26.36 -8.20 -18.61
N SER A 142 -25.09 -7.88 -18.89
CA SER A 142 -24.72 -6.58 -19.45
C SER A 142 -23.74 -6.66 -20.61
N GLU A 143 -23.77 -5.62 -21.44
CA GLU A 143 -22.78 -5.40 -22.50
C GLU A 143 -21.36 -5.33 -21.93
N VAL A 144 -20.37 -5.73 -22.75
CA VAL A 144 -18.98 -5.75 -22.34
C VAL A 144 -18.49 -4.32 -22.10
N PHE A 145 -18.18 -3.99 -20.85
CA PHE A 145 -17.53 -2.74 -20.50
C PHE A 145 -16.01 -2.91 -20.60
N GLY A 146 -15.32 -1.94 -21.20
CA GLY A 146 -13.85 -1.94 -21.26
C GLY A 146 -13.31 -0.86 -22.18
N PHE A 147 -11.99 -0.69 -22.18
CA PHE A 147 -11.30 0.29 -23.01
C PHE A 147 -10.57 -0.38 -24.16
N ARG A 148 -10.71 0.16 -25.38
CA ARG A 148 -9.90 -0.29 -26.52
C ARG A 148 -8.48 0.24 -26.38
N LEU A 149 -7.53 -0.36 -27.12
CA LEU A 149 -6.15 0.11 -27.15
C LEU A 149 -6.02 1.62 -27.42
N LEU A 150 -6.79 2.17 -28.36
CA LEU A 150 -6.79 3.61 -28.65
C LEU A 150 -7.27 4.44 -27.45
N ASP A 151 -8.26 3.96 -26.72
CA ASP A 151 -8.78 4.63 -25.53
C ASP A 151 -7.76 4.57 -24.40
N VAL A 152 -7.10 3.43 -24.18
CA VAL A 152 -6.03 3.27 -23.18
C VAL A 152 -4.83 4.17 -23.49
N ASN A 153 -4.39 4.20 -24.75
CA ASN A 153 -3.31 5.08 -25.18
C ASN A 153 -3.64 6.56 -24.95
N ARG A 154 -4.90 6.94 -25.21
CA ARG A 154 -5.38 8.29 -24.98
C ARG A 154 -5.44 8.61 -23.49
N ILE A 155 -6.01 7.73 -22.67
CA ILE A 155 -6.06 7.87 -21.21
C ILE A 155 -4.67 8.10 -20.63
N GLU A 156 -3.70 7.27 -20.99
CA GLU A 156 -2.33 7.41 -20.48
C GLU A 156 -1.72 8.76 -20.89
N ARG A 157 -1.78 9.09 -22.19
CA ARG A 157 -1.20 10.33 -22.71
C ARG A 157 -1.86 11.55 -22.07
N ASP A 158 -3.18 11.57 -21.99
CA ASP A 158 -3.93 12.71 -21.47
C ASP A 158 -3.65 12.90 -19.96
N LEU A 159 -3.46 11.82 -19.19
CA LEU A 159 -3.01 11.91 -17.79
C LEU A 159 -1.56 12.39 -17.65
N LEU A 160 -0.64 11.94 -18.51
CA LEU A 160 0.74 12.44 -18.50
C LEU A 160 0.79 13.95 -18.73
N VAL A 161 0.00 14.44 -19.69
CA VAL A 161 -0.14 15.88 -19.96
C VAL A 161 -0.76 16.60 -18.77
N LEU A 162 -1.83 16.07 -18.19
CA LEU A 162 -2.50 16.66 -17.03
C LEU A 162 -1.57 16.77 -15.81
N LEU A 163 -0.66 15.81 -15.64
CA LEU A 163 0.32 15.77 -14.56
C LEU A 163 1.61 16.52 -14.88
N ASP A 164 1.72 17.18 -16.04
CA ASP A 164 2.97 17.79 -16.53
C ASP A 164 4.18 16.84 -16.44
N PHE A 165 3.94 15.55 -16.73
CA PHE A 165 4.91 14.47 -16.61
C PHE A 165 5.53 14.30 -15.21
N ASP A 166 4.95 14.88 -14.16
CA ASP A 166 5.36 14.66 -12.76
C ASP A 166 4.86 13.30 -12.26
N VAL A 167 5.55 12.25 -12.70
CA VAL A 167 5.23 10.84 -12.41
C VAL A 167 6.11 10.21 -11.35
N LEU A 168 7.06 10.96 -10.77
CA LEU A 168 7.95 10.41 -9.75
C LEU A 168 7.20 10.28 -8.42
N ILE A 169 7.19 9.06 -7.87
CA ILE A 169 6.63 8.75 -6.55
C ILE A 169 7.77 8.78 -5.52
N THR A 170 7.62 9.58 -4.49
CA THR A 170 8.56 9.67 -3.36
C THR A 170 8.06 8.88 -2.16
N GLU A 171 8.96 8.56 -1.21
CA GLU A 171 8.54 7.93 0.05
C GLU A 171 7.56 8.82 0.83
N VAL A 172 7.71 10.14 0.76
CA VAL A 172 6.80 11.11 1.39
C VAL A 172 5.38 10.99 0.81
N ASP A 173 5.24 10.85 -0.51
CA ASP A 173 3.94 10.61 -1.14
C ASP A 173 3.30 9.33 -0.59
N LEU A 174 4.09 8.24 -0.49
CA LEU A 174 3.61 6.94 -0.01
C LEU A 174 3.16 7.02 1.45
N PHE A 175 3.96 7.62 2.34
CA PHE A 175 3.58 7.76 3.74
C PHE A 175 2.33 8.62 3.90
N HIS A 176 2.23 9.73 3.17
CA HIS A 176 1.05 10.58 3.23
C HIS A 176 -0.22 9.85 2.78
N HIS A 177 -0.17 9.18 1.62
CA HIS A 177 -1.36 8.53 1.05
C HIS A 177 -1.69 7.18 1.69
N PHE A 178 -0.70 6.46 2.23
CA PHE A 178 -0.93 5.15 2.85
C PHE A 178 -1.19 5.27 4.36
N GLU A 179 -1.11 6.46 4.94
CA GLU A 179 -1.29 6.71 6.37
C GLU A 179 -2.50 5.97 6.99
N PRO A 180 -3.71 5.94 6.38
CA PRO A 180 -4.85 5.20 6.92
C PRO A 180 -4.59 3.70 7.10
N PHE A 181 -3.70 3.13 6.28
CA PHE A 181 -3.33 1.70 6.30
C PHE A 181 -2.06 1.44 7.11
N LEU A 182 -1.13 2.39 7.15
CA LEU A 182 0.12 2.27 7.91
C LEU A 182 -0.10 2.47 9.41
N LEU A 183 -1.01 3.36 9.82
CA LEU A 183 -1.27 3.64 11.22
C LEU A 183 -1.65 2.38 12.02
N PRO A 184 -2.62 1.53 11.59
CA PRO A 184 -2.94 0.29 12.30
C PRO A 184 -1.76 -0.69 12.39
N ILE A 185 -0.90 -0.73 11.37
CA ILE A 185 0.29 -1.59 11.33
C ILE A 185 1.32 -1.09 12.35
N ARG A 186 1.62 0.21 12.37
CA ARG A 186 2.57 0.80 13.33
C ARG A 186 2.14 0.58 14.77
N THR A 187 0.87 0.84 15.09
CA THR A 187 0.34 0.63 16.45
C THR A 187 0.51 -0.83 16.90
N LYS A 188 0.26 -1.80 16.02
CA LYS A 188 0.50 -3.23 16.31
C LYS A 188 1.98 -3.54 16.52
N MET A 189 2.85 -2.97 15.69
CA MET A 189 4.30 -3.16 15.80
C MET A 189 4.87 -2.59 17.09
N GLU A 190 4.45 -1.37 17.46
CA GLU A 190 4.85 -0.71 18.71
C GLU A 190 4.37 -1.47 19.94
N ALA A 191 3.13 -1.96 19.94
CA ALA A 191 2.60 -2.81 21.00
C ALA A 191 3.40 -4.12 21.14
N ALA A 192 3.75 -4.76 20.03
CA ALA A 192 4.56 -5.98 20.03
C ALA A 192 5.98 -5.73 20.57
N LEU A 193 6.61 -4.62 20.17
CA LEU A 193 7.93 -4.22 20.67
C LEU A 193 7.91 -3.95 22.18
N GLY A 194 6.89 -3.25 22.67
CA GLY A 194 6.69 -3.02 24.10
C GLY A 194 6.54 -4.33 24.89
N ALA A 195 5.76 -5.29 24.38
CA ALA A 195 5.61 -6.60 25.02
C ALA A 195 6.92 -7.40 25.07
N ILE A 196 7.74 -7.35 24.01
CA ILE A 196 9.08 -7.98 23.99
C ILE A 196 10.02 -7.33 25.02
N GLN A 197 10.00 -6.01 25.15
CA GLN A 197 10.82 -5.30 26.14
C GLN A 197 10.41 -5.66 27.58
N VAL A 198 9.11 -5.72 27.88
CA VAL A 198 8.61 -6.11 29.20
C VAL A 198 9.00 -7.56 29.53
N THR A 199 8.79 -8.50 28.61
CA THR A 199 9.13 -9.92 28.83
C THR A 199 10.64 -10.14 28.98
N SER A 200 11.47 -9.46 28.19
CA SER A 200 12.93 -9.52 28.32
C SER A 200 13.42 -8.91 29.63
N GLY A 201 12.83 -7.80 30.08
CA GLY A 201 13.10 -7.19 31.38
C GLY A 201 12.69 -8.10 32.55
N LEU A 202 11.54 -8.77 32.45
CA LEU A 202 11.06 -9.71 33.47
C LEU A 202 11.96 -10.96 33.55
N LYS A 203 12.43 -11.48 32.41
CA LYS A 203 13.42 -12.57 32.35
C LYS A 203 14.73 -12.17 33.03
N ARG A 204 15.25 -10.96 32.78
CA ARG A 204 16.47 -10.45 33.44
C ARG A 204 16.29 -10.37 34.96
N LYS A 205 15.21 -9.73 35.43
CA LYS A 205 14.91 -9.64 36.88
C LYS A 205 14.80 -11.03 37.54
N ARG A 206 14.19 -12.00 36.86
CA ARG A 206 14.07 -13.38 37.39
C ARG A 206 15.43 -14.06 37.53
N ILE A 207 16.31 -13.89 36.54
CA ILE A 207 17.69 -14.42 36.60
C ILE A 207 18.48 -13.75 37.74
N GLU A 208 18.36 -12.44 37.91
CA GLU A 208 19.02 -11.70 39.00
C GLU A 208 18.57 -12.20 40.38
N ILE A 209 17.26 -12.40 40.58
CA ILE A 209 16.71 -12.96 41.82
C ILE A 209 17.25 -14.37 42.06
N GLU A 210 17.29 -15.24 41.05
CA GLU A 210 17.76 -16.61 41.18
C GLU A 210 19.28 -16.69 41.47
N VAL A 211 20.07 -15.77 40.91
CA VAL A 211 21.51 -15.65 41.20
C VAL A 211 21.73 -15.18 42.65
N GLU A 212 20.94 -14.21 43.13
CA GLU A 212 21.04 -13.69 44.48
C GLU A 212 20.62 -14.74 45.54
N ASP A 213 19.55 -15.51 45.28
CA ASP A 213 19.13 -16.61 46.15
C ASP A 213 20.20 -17.73 46.22
N LYS A 214 20.85 -18.04 45.09
CA LYS A 214 21.99 -18.99 45.05
C LYS A 214 23.21 -18.48 45.81
N ARG A 215 23.42 -17.17 45.92
CA ARG A 215 24.50 -16.59 46.74
C ARG A 215 24.22 -16.67 48.24
N LYS A 216 22.94 -16.60 48.65
CA LYS A 216 22.53 -16.61 50.07
C LYS A 216 22.38 -18.01 50.67
N THR A 217 22.41 -19.08 49.88
CA THR A 217 22.32 -20.45 50.40
C THR A 217 23.65 -20.91 51.04
N PRO A 218 23.68 -21.27 52.34
CA PRO A 218 24.92 -21.63 53.01
C PRO A 218 25.39 -23.04 52.57
N LYS A 219 26.67 -23.16 52.17
CA LYS A 219 27.31 -24.46 51.89
C LYS A 219 27.29 -25.33 53.15
N ARG A 220 26.41 -26.34 53.19
CA ARG A 220 26.44 -27.42 54.20
C ARG A 220 27.82 -28.10 54.13
N ARG A 221 28.69 -27.81 55.10
CA ARG A 221 29.95 -28.54 55.35
C ARG A 221 29.59 -30.00 55.67
N THR A 222 29.86 -30.92 54.75
CA THR A 222 29.84 -32.35 55.03
C THR A 222 31.02 -32.69 55.95
N LYS A 223 30.74 -33.00 57.22
CA LYS A 223 31.74 -33.58 58.12
C LYS A 223 32.04 -35.01 57.64
N ALA A 224 33.25 -35.24 57.17
CA ALA A 224 33.78 -36.57 56.89
C ALA A 224 33.82 -37.39 58.19
N LYS A 225 33.17 -38.56 58.18
CA LYS A 225 33.17 -39.50 59.29
C LYS A 225 34.46 -40.32 59.21
N VAL A 226 35.41 -40.02 60.08
CA VAL A 226 36.63 -40.83 60.29
C VAL A 226 36.19 -42.22 60.72
N LYS A 227 36.48 -43.24 59.91
CA LYS A 227 36.34 -44.65 60.29
C LYS A 227 37.54 -45.01 61.17
N SER A 228 37.31 -45.18 62.46
CA SER A 228 38.18 -45.97 63.33
C SER A 228 37.85 -47.44 63.10
N VAL A 229 38.74 -48.18 62.44
CA VAL A 229 38.71 -49.65 62.40
C VAL A 229 39.66 -50.14 63.47
N SER A 230 39.10 -50.83 64.47
CA SER A 230 39.80 -51.68 65.42
C SER A 230 39.54 -53.13 65.02
N HIS A 231 40.58 -53.93 64.85
CA HIS A 231 40.77 -55.26 65.47
C HIS A 231 41.94 -56.03 64.84
N ALA A 232 42.72 -56.63 65.76
CA ALA A 232 43.66 -57.76 65.64
C ALA A 232 44.91 -57.57 64.78
#